data_AF-A0A5C7GZS2-F1
#
_entry.id   AF-A0A5C7GZS2-F1
#
_cell.length_a   1.000
_cell.length_b   1.000
_cell.length_c   1.000
_cell.angle_alpha   90.00
_cell.angle_beta   90.00
_cell.angle_gamma   90.00
#
_symmetry.space_group_name_H-M   'P 1'
#
loop_
_entity.id
_entity.type
_entity.pdbx_description
1 polymer ?
#
loop_
_entity_poly.entity_id
_entity_poly.type
_entity_poly.pdbx_seq_one_letter_code
_entity_poly.pdbx_strand_id
1 'polypeptide(L)'
;MVELGKKLETKRELKSDIESLRSQIDMMKRKEEVEKKLEGILVELMEKQEELSNVQEENTVLVVKERTTNEELQDARKELINILMNQNEESQYVIGVRMMGLIETKPFMNEMKKRFTGEEVEINAMMLCSLWENYLQDPDWHPFTIFYGDDGNTKEILNVEDERLKVLKEEHGEEVYNVVTKALFERHEYNPSGGYAVPELWNFRENRKATIKEVILHVVKYGTEPDPEKTSATTTTTNGKGVDPEKTTTTATVQKTTTSTVQKEGKGGGKARKRQLK
;
A
#
# COMPACT_ATOMS: atom_id res chain seq x y z
N MET A 1 5.38 -6.51 -101.12
CA MET A 1 4.28 -6.60 -100.13
C MET A 1 4.63 -7.48 -98.93
N VAL A 2 5.14 -8.70 -99.11
CA VAL A 2 5.46 -9.66 -98.00
C VAL A 2 6.43 -9.08 -96.96
N GLU A 3 7.47 -8.36 -97.40
CA GLU A 3 8.50 -7.81 -96.51
C GLU A 3 8.02 -6.61 -95.67
N LEU A 4 7.08 -5.83 -96.19
CA LEU A 4 6.44 -4.73 -95.46
C LEU A 4 5.51 -5.27 -94.38
N GLY A 5 4.78 -6.36 -94.66
CA GLY A 5 3.93 -7.05 -93.68
C GLY A 5 4.73 -7.61 -92.50
N LYS A 6 5.88 -8.25 -92.76
CA LYS A 6 6.80 -8.71 -91.71
C LYS A 6 7.32 -7.56 -90.83
N LYS A 7 7.69 -6.42 -91.43
CA LYS A 7 8.15 -5.22 -90.70
C LYS A 7 7.05 -4.58 -89.83
N LEU A 8 5.79 -4.70 -90.24
CA LEU A 8 4.65 -4.19 -89.45
C LEU A 8 4.36 -5.08 -88.23
N GLU A 9 4.46 -6.41 -88.40
CA GLU A 9 4.25 -7.35 -87.29
C GLU A 9 5.34 -7.20 -86.22
N THR A 10 6.61 -7.17 -86.62
CA THR A 10 7.73 -6.96 -85.69
C THR A 10 7.62 -5.62 -84.96
N LYS A 11 7.15 -4.56 -85.64
CA LYS A 11 6.90 -3.26 -85.00
C LYS A 11 5.79 -3.35 -83.93
N ARG A 12 4.75 -4.15 -84.17
CA ARG A 12 3.64 -4.35 -83.22
C ARG A 12 4.11 -5.12 -81.99
N GLU A 13 4.86 -6.20 -82.19
CA GLU A 13 5.47 -6.99 -81.11
C GLU A 13 6.38 -6.13 -80.24
N LEU A 14 7.32 -5.40 -80.85
CA LEU A 14 8.22 -4.48 -80.13
C LEU A 14 7.45 -3.41 -79.32
N LYS A 15 6.34 -2.90 -79.86
CA LYS A 15 5.51 -1.92 -79.13
C LYS A 15 4.86 -2.55 -77.90
N SER A 16 4.33 -3.76 -78.02
CA SER A 16 3.77 -4.52 -76.91
C SER A 16 4.82 -4.81 -75.83
N ASP A 17 6.03 -5.19 -76.24
CA ASP A 17 7.14 -5.45 -75.32
C ASP A 17 7.57 -4.18 -74.58
N ILE A 18 7.65 -3.04 -75.27
CA ILE A 18 7.96 -1.75 -74.64
C ILE A 18 6.91 -1.37 -73.59
N GLU A 19 5.62 -1.58 -73.87
CA GLU A 19 4.54 -1.30 -72.91
C GLU A 19 4.60 -2.22 -71.70
N SER A 20 4.88 -3.52 -71.91
CA SER A 20 5.09 -4.50 -70.83
C SER A 20 6.29 -4.11 -69.95
N LEU A 21 7.43 -3.77 -70.56
CA LEU A 21 8.63 -3.36 -69.83
C LEU A 21 8.43 -2.07 -69.03
N ARG A 22 7.71 -1.09 -69.58
CA ARG A 22 7.34 0.14 -68.84
C ARG A 22 6.52 -0.16 -67.59
N SER A 23 5.52 -1.03 -67.72
CA SER A 23 4.69 -1.47 -66.59
C SER A 23 5.54 -2.14 -65.49
N GLN A 24 6.48 -3.02 -65.88
CA GLN A 24 7.40 -3.66 -64.93
C GLN A 24 8.31 -2.64 -64.21
N ILE A 25 8.84 -1.65 -64.93
CA ILE A 25 9.63 -0.57 -64.33
C ILE A 25 8.82 0.21 -63.30
N ASP A 26 7.56 0.55 -63.61
CA ASP A 26 6.71 1.29 -62.67
C ASP A 26 6.35 0.47 -61.42
N MET A 27 6.14 -0.85 -61.57
CA MET A 27 5.96 -1.75 -60.42
C MET A 27 7.23 -1.81 -59.55
N MET A 28 8.40 -1.92 -60.17
CA MET A 28 9.68 -1.93 -59.44
C MET A 28 9.92 -0.62 -58.68
N LYS A 29 9.62 0.53 -59.29
CA LYS A 29 9.71 1.83 -58.60
C LYS A 29 8.79 1.95 -57.39
N ARG A 30 7.53 1.51 -57.52
CA ARG A 30 6.58 1.49 -56.39
C ARG A 30 7.06 0.57 -55.27
N LYS A 31 7.63 -0.59 -55.63
CA LYS A 31 8.20 -1.53 -54.66
C LYS A 31 9.38 -0.89 -53.90
N GLU A 32 10.31 -0.24 -54.60
CA GLU A 32 11.43 0.48 -53.98
C GLU A 32 10.95 1.58 -53.02
N GLU A 33 9.90 2.33 -53.38
CA GLU A 33 9.33 3.35 -52.50
C GLU A 33 8.71 2.76 -51.22
N VAL A 34 8.02 1.61 -51.33
CA VAL A 34 7.48 0.89 -50.18
C VAL A 34 8.63 0.35 -49.30
N GLU A 35 9.69 -0.18 -49.89
CA GLU A 35 10.88 -0.67 -49.17
C GLU A 35 11.53 0.45 -48.34
N LYS A 36 11.70 1.64 -48.92
CA LYS A 36 12.24 2.81 -48.19
C LYS A 36 11.34 3.26 -47.04
N LYS A 37 10.02 3.27 -47.25
CA LYS A 37 9.06 3.60 -46.17
C LYS A 37 9.09 2.57 -45.05
N LEU A 38 9.20 1.29 -45.41
CA LEU A 38 9.31 0.20 -44.43
C LEU A 38 10.59 0.33 -43.60
N GLU A 39 11.73 0.64 -44.23
CA GLU A 39 12.99 0.88 -43.53
C GLU A 39 12.88 2.03 -42.53
N GLY A 40 12.25 3.15 -42.92
CA GLY A 40 11.99 4.27 -42.00
C GLY A 40 11.13 3.87 -40.80
N ILE A 41 10.03 3.15 -41.02
CA ILE A 41 9.15 2.65 -39.94
C ILE A 41 9.89 1.67 -39.01
N LEU A 42 10.78 0.84 -39.55
CA LEU A 42 11.58 -0.09 -38.74
C LEU A 42 12.53 0.66 -37.79
N VAL A 43 13.18 1.72 -38.27
CA VAL A 43 14.04 2.58 -37.43
C VAL A 43 13.21 3.27 -36.35
N GLU A 44 12.08 3.90 -36.71
CA GLU A 44 11.19 4.53 -35.73
C GLU A 44 10.66 3.54 -34.69
N LEU A 45 10.32 2.32 -35.10
CA LEU A 45 9.89 1.25 -34.19
C LEU A 45 11.00 0.86 -33.22
N MET A 46 12.25 0.74 -33.69
CA MET A 46 13.40 0.43 -32.82
C MET A 46 13.66 1.55 -31.81
N GLU A 47 13.62 2.81 -32.24
CA GLU A 47 13.76 3.97 -31.35
C GLU A 47 12.65 4.00 -30.30
N LYS A 48 11.40 3.74 -30.70
CA LYS A 48 10.26 3.69 -29.76
C LYS A 48 10.35 2.51 -28.79
N GLN A 49 10.91 1.38 -29.21
CA GLN A 49 11.12 0.23 -28.34
C GLN A 49 12.20 0.51 -27.29
N GLU A 50 13.29 1.20 -27.68
CA GLU A 50 14.33 1.65 -26.76
C GLU A 50 13.80 2.70 -25.78
N GLU A 51 13.08 3.71 -26.26
CA GLU A 51 12.43 4.73 -25.43
C GLU A 51 11.48 4.10 -24.42
N LEU A 52 10.66 3.13 -24.84
CA LEU A 52 9.77 2.38 -23.95
C LEU A 52 10.55 1.62 -22.88
N SER A 53 11.66 0.96 -23.25
CA SER A 53 12.51 0.23 -22.29
C SER A 53 13.09 1.18 -21.24
N ASN A 54 13.62 2.33 -21.67
CA ASN A 54 14.18 3.34 -20.78
C ASN A 54 13.13 3.87 -19.80
N VAL A 55 11.93 4.21 -20.28
CA VAL A 55 10.82 4.67 -19.43
C VAL A 55 10.38 3.60 -18.43
N GLN A 56 10.36 2.32 -18.83
CA GLN A 56 10.04 1.21 -17.93
C GLN A 56 11.09 1.02 -16.83
N GLU A 57 12.37 1.15 -17.16
CA GLU A 57 13.47 1.11 -16.20
C GLU A 57 13.41 2.28 -15.20
N GLU A 58 13.23 3.51 -15.70
CA GLU A 58 13.07 4.69 -14.86
C GLU A 58 11.87 4.56 -13.91
N ASN A 59 10.72 4.11 -14.42
CA ASN A 59 9.53 3.89 -13.61
C ASN A 59 9.79 2.85 -12.51
N THR A 60 10.47 1.75 -12.85
CA THR A 60 10.84 0.73 -11.87
C THR A 60 11.70 1.31 -10.74
N VAL A 61 12.70 2.13 -11.07
CA VAL A 61 13.56 2.81 -10.08
C VAL A 61 12.74 3.75 -9.20
N LEU A 62 11.83 4.53 -9.78
CA LEU A 62 10.97 5.46 -9.04
C LEU A 62 10.03 4.73 -8.09
N VAL A 63 9.40 3.63 -8.52
CA VAL A 63 8.52 2.81 -7.67
C VAL A 63 9.28 2.23 -6.48
N VAL A 64 10.51 1.74 -6.69
CA VAL A 64 11.35 1.24 -5.59
C VAL A 64 11.67 2.37 -4.62
N LYS A 65 12.10 3.54 -5.12
CA LYS A 65 12.43 4.69 -4.27
C LYS A 65 11.23 5.22 -3.49
N GLU A 66 10.06 5.31 -4.12
CA GLU A 66 8.82 5.70 -3.46
C GLU A 66 8.48 4.73 -2.33
N ARG A 67 8.55 3.41 -2.57
CA ARG A 67 8.29 2.40 -1.53
C ARG A 67 9.25 2.56 -0.35
N THR A 68 10.56 2.63 -0.61
CA THR A 68 11.57 2.77 0.45
C THR A 68 11.39 4.05 1.25
N THR A 69 11.19 5.19 0.57
CA THR A 69 10.99 6.47 1.27
C THR A 69 9.67 6.52 2.05
N ASN A 70 8.62 5.87 1.55
CA ASN A 70 7.36 5.74 2.28
C ASN A 70 7.52 4.81 3.49
N GLU A 71 8.25 3.70 3.38
CA GLU A 71 8.58 2.83 4.52
C GLU A 71 9.32 3.61 5.62
N GLU A 72 10.37 4.34 5.27
CA GLU A 72 11.11 5.20 6.21
C GLU A 72 10.21 6.25 6.88
N LEU A 73 9.29 6.85 6.11
CA LEU A 73 8.34 7.85 6.62
C LEU A 73 7.35 7.23 7.60
N GLN A 74 6.83 6.03 7.30
CA GLN A 74 5.92 5.31 8.20
C GLN A 74 6.63 4.87 9.47
N ASP A 75 7.87 4.40 9.38
CA ASP A 75 8.65 4.00 10.55
C ASP A 75 9.00 5.21 11.42
N ALA A 76 9.37 6.35 10.84
CA ALA A 76 9.51 7.60 11.57
C ALA A 76 8.20 8.03 12.27
N ARG A 77 7.06 7.86 11.60
CA ARG A 77 5.73 8.16 12.19
C ARG A 77 5.45 7.26 13.40
N LYS A 78 5.66 5.95 13.28
CA LYS A 78 5.47 4.98 14.37
C LYS A 78 6.37 5.31 15.56
N GLU A 79 7.63 5.63 15.30
CA GLU A 79 8.59 5.97 16.36
C GLU A 79 8.18 7.25 17.09
N LEU A 80 7.75 8.29 16.36
CA LEU A 80 7.24 9.52 16.97
C LEU A 80 5.97 9.27 17.81
N ILE A 81 5.06 8.42 17.36
CA ILE A 81 3.89 8.02 18.15
C ILE A 81 4.35 7.33 19.45
N ASN A 82 5.26 6.36 19.35
CA ASN A 82 5.79 5.65 20.51
C ASN A 82 6.48 6.59 21.50
N ILE A 83 7.33 7.51 21.02
CA ILE A 83 8.00 8.51 21.85
C ILE A 83 6.98 9.37 22.60
N LEU A 84 6.00 9.93 21.88
CA LEU A 84 5.00 10.82 22.48
C LEU A 84 4.04 10.08 23.43
N MET A 85 3.72 8.81 23.18
CA MET A 85 2.93 7.99 24.10
C MET A 85 3.65 7.68 25.41
N ASN A 86 4.99 7.59 25.37
CA ASN A 86 5.82 7.28 26.54
C ASN A 86 6.27 8.54 27.31
N GLN A 87 5.94 9.74 26.85
CA GLN A 87 6.24 10.98 27.56
C GLN A 87 5.16 11.24 28.63
N ASN A 88 5.57 11.53 29.87
CA ASN A 88 4.67 11.75 31.00
C ASN A 88 3.59 12.81 30.71
N GLU A 89 2.36 12.48 31.09
CA GLU A 89 1.07 13.10 30.71
C GLU A 89 0.82 14.55 31.18
N GLU A 90 1.78 15.21 31.84
CA GLU A 90 1.49 16.46 32.56
C GLU A 90 1.39 17.71 31.70
N SER A 91 1.58 17.61 30.39
CA SER A 91 1.53 18.78 29.52
C SER A 91 0.41 18.68 28.51
N GLN A 92 -0.47 19.68 28.54
CA GLN A 92 -1.40 20.02 27.47
C GLN A 92 -0.60 20.46 26.23
N TYR A 93 0.10 19.53 25.61
CA TYR A 93 0.86 19.81 24.41
C TYR A 93 -0.10 20.10 23.26
N VAL A 94 0.24 21.13 22.48
CA VAL A 94 -0.48 21.49 21.25
C VAL A 94 -0.47 20.33 20.25
N ILE A 95 0.57 19.49 20.29
CA ILE A 95 0.76 18.32 19.45
C ILE A 95 1.02 17.11 20.36
N GLY A 96 0.33 16.01 20.11
CA GLY A 96 0.51 14.77 20.88
C GLY A 96 -0.06 13.57 20.12
N VAL A 97 -0.42 12.53 20.86
CA VAL A 97 -1.06 11.33 20.29
C VAL A 97 -2.52 11.27 20.70
N ARG A 98 -3.38 11.00 19.73
CA ARG A 98 -4.81 10.76 19.94
C ARG A 98 -5.16 9.35 19.53
N MET A 99 -5.93 8.64 20.35
CA MET A 99 -6.51 7.35 19.98
C MET A 99 -7.75 7.59 19.12
N MET A 100 -7.68 7.22 17.85
CA MET A 100 -8.81 7.32 16.91
C MET A 100 -9.66 6.07 17.03
N GLY A 101 -10.94 6.24 17.34
CA GLY A 101 -11.86 5.12 17.53
C GLY A 101 -11.93 4.57 18.94
N LEU A 102 -11.32 5.24 19.93
CA LEU A 102 -11.47 4.89 21.35
C LEU A 102 -12.77 5.50 21.88
N ILE A 103 -13.57 4.70 22.58
CA ILE A 103 -14.80 5.20 23.22
C ILE A 103 -14.43 6.08 24.43
N GLU A 104 -14.95 7.31 24.46
CA GLU A 104 -14.80 8.19 25.62
C GLU A 104 -15.69 7.70 26.78
N THR A 105 -15.09 7.36 27.94
CA THR A 105 -15.83 6.80 29.09
C THR A 105 -16.70 7.83 29.83
N LYS A 106 -16.40 9.12 29.70
CA LYS A 106 -17.04 10.18 30.50
C LYS A 106 -18.57 10.27 30.28
N PRO A 107 -19.12 10.17 29.07
CA PRO A 107 -20.57 10.07 28.86
C PRO A 107 -21.23 8.87 29.53
N PHE A 108 -20.58 7.70 29.53
CA PHE A 108 -21.08 6.52 30.23
C PHE A 108 -21.17 6.78 31.74
N MET A 109 -20.14 7.39 32.32
CA MET A 109 -20.15 7.82 33.72
C MET A 109 -21.28 8.80 34.02
N ASN A 110 -21.50 9.79 33.17
CA ASN A 110 -22.58 10.77 33.34
C ASN A 110 -23.96 10.12 33.28
N GLU A 111 -24.17 9.17 32.38
CA GLU A 111 -25.42 8.43 32.26
C GLU A 111 -25.65 7.53 33.49
N MET A 112 -24.63 6.79 33.94
CA MET A 112 -24.75 5.90 35.09
C MET A 112 -25.04 6.64 36.41
N LYS A 113 -24.56 7.88 36.57
CA LYS A 113 -24.90 8.75 37.72
C LYS A 113 -26.40 9.05 37.86
N LYS A 114 -27.20 8.84 36.81
CA LYS A 114 -28.66 9.03 36.87
C LYS A 114 -29.38 7.89 37.60
N ARG A 115 -28.75 6.70 37.69
CA ARG A 115 -29.37 5.47 38.22
C ARG A 115 -28.62 4.90 39.42
N PHE A 116 -27.31 5.13 39.50
CA PHE A 116 -26.43 4.55 40.50
C PHE A 116 -25.70 5.62 41.31
N THR A 117 -25.12 5.21 42.44
CA THR A 117 -24.33 6.09 43.32
C THR A 117 -23.06 5.40 43.79
N GLY A 118 -22.04 6.17 44.17
CA GLY A 118 -20.78 5.60 44.66
C GLY A 118 -20.04 4.79 43.58
N GLU A 119 -19.38 3.71 44.01
CA GLU A 119 -18.56 2.84 43.15
C GLU A 119 -19.38 2.13 42.04
N GLU A 120 -20.68 1.93 42.25
CA GLU A 120 -21.56 1.31 41.25
C GLU A 120 -21.61 2.10 39.94
N VAL A 121 -21.46 3.43 40.01
CA VAL A 121 -21.43 4.28 38.80
C VAL A 121 -20.26 3.89 37.90
N GLU A 122 -19.07 3.76 38.48
CA GLU A 122 -17.85 3.45 37.76
C GLU A 122 -17.88 2.03 37.19
N ILE A 123 -18.30 1.06 38.01
CA ILE A 123 -18.41 -0.34 37.59
C ILE A 123 -19.37 -0.48 36.41
N ASN A 124 -20.58 0.08 36.50
CA ASN A 124 -21.57 -0.02 35.42
C ASN A 124 -21.13 0.74 34.16
N ALA A 125 -20.48 1.90 34.31
CA ALA A 125 -19.99 2.67 33.17
C ALA A 125 -18.88 1.91 32.42
N MET A 126 -17.93 1.32 33.15
CA MET A 126 -16.85 0.52 32.55
C MET A 126 -17.38 -0.76 31.91
N MET A 127 -18.34 -1.44 32.53
CA MET A 127 -18.99 -2.62 31.95
C MET A 127 -19.69 -2.29 30.63
N LEU A 128 -20.49 -1.22 30.61
CA LEU A 128 -21.18 -0.81 29.38
C LEU A 128 -20.20 -0.35 28.30
N CYS A 129 -19.19 0.44 28.68
CA CYS A 129 -18.14 0.86 27.74
C CYS A 129 -17.41 -0.35 27.13
N SER A 130 -17.08 -1.36 27.95
CA SER A 130 -16.42 -2.58 27.50
C SER A 130 -17.31 -3.43 26.60
N LEU A 131 -18.62 -3.48 26.88
CA LEU A 131 -19.59 -4.15 26.02
C LEU A 131 -19.60 -3.52 24.62
N TRP A 132 -19.65 -2.19 24.55
CA TRP A 132 -19.61 -1.48 23.28
C TRP A 132 -18.27 -1.61 22.58
N GLU A 133 -17.16 -1.56 23.31
CA GLU A 133 -15.84 -1.87 22.76
C GLU A 133 -15.78 -3.25 22.08
N ASN A 134 -16.41 -4.26 22.67
CA ASN A 134 -16.51 -5.59 22.07
C ASN A 134 -17.38 -5.60 20.81
N TYR A 135 -18.51 -4.90 20.82
CA TYR A 135 -19.32 -4.76 19.61
C TYR A 135 -18.56 -4.06 18.49
N LEU A 136 -17.84 -2.97 18.78
CA LEU A 136 -17.06 -2.26 17.77
C LEU A 136 -15.88 -3.08 17.20
N GLN A 137 -15.47 -4.15 17.88
CA GLN A 137 -14.43 -5.08 17.42
C GLN A 137 -15.01 -6.32 16.71
N ASP A 138 -16.33 -6.49 16.72
CA ASP A 138 -17.02 -7.61 16.09
C ASP A 138 -16.99 -7.44 14.55
N PRO A 139 -16.26 -8.28 13.81
CA PRO A 139 -16.16 -8.16 12.35
C PRO A 139 -17.48 -8.43 11.64
N ASP A 140 -18.42 -9.13 12.29
CA ASP A 140 -19.74 -9.42 11.73
C ASP A 140 -20.73 -8.27 11.95
N TRP A 141 -20.37 -7.27 12.77
CA TRP A 141 -21.21 -6.09 13.01
C TRP A 141 -20.65 -4.85 12.31
N HIS A 142 -21.24 -4.57 11.15
CA HIS A 142 -20.89 -3.43 10.33
C HIS A 142 -22.12 -2.57 10.02
N PRO A 143 -22.52 -1.66 10.92
CA PRO A 143 -23.78 -0.91 10.80
C PRO A 143 -23.64 0.29 9.84
N PHE A 144 -23.10 0.06 8.65
CA PHE A 144 -23.01 1.04 7.57
C PHE A 144 -23.85 0.58 6.38
N THR A 145 -24.37 1.55 5.63
CA THR A 145 -25.16 1.34 4.42
C THR A 145 -24.58 2.15 3.28
N ILE A 146 -24.68 1.63 2.07
CA ILE A 146 -24.20 2.31 0.87
C ILE A 146 -25.27 3.29 0.38
N PHE A 147 -24.92 4.56 0.34
CA PHE A 147 -25.68 5.62 -0.30
C PHE A 147 -25.16 5.85 -1.72
N TYR A 148 -26.05 5.82 -2.70
CA TYR A 148 -25.74 6.09 -4.10
C TYR A 148 -26.04 7.56 -4.40
N GLY A 149 -25.01 8.35 -4.69
CA GLY A 149 -25.15 9.73 -5.12
C GLY A 149 -25.58 9.83 -6.58
N ASP A 150 -26.24 10.95 -6.93
CA ASP A 150 -26.66 11.26 -8.30
C ASP A 150 -25.47 11.43 -9.28
N ASP A 151 -24.26 11.61 -8.75
CA ASP A 151 -23.00 11.70 -9.48
C ASP A 151 -22.37 10.33 -9.80
N GLY A 152 -23.01 9.23 -9.38
CA GLY A 152 -22.50 7.87 -9.53
C GLY A 152 -21.48 7.47 -8.46
N ASN A 153 -21.20 8.33 -7.47
CA ASN A 153 -20.32 7.99 -6.35
C ASN A 153 -21.12 7.30 -5.23
N THR A 154 -20.53 6.26 -4.65
CA THR A 154 -21.06 5.59 -3.46
C THR A 154 -20.42 6.15 -2.20
N LYS A 155 -21.22 6.43 -1.17
CA LYS A 155 -20.75 6.81 0.16
C LYS A 155 -21.33 5.87 1.19
N GLU A 156 -20.51 5.38 2.10
CA GLU A 156 -21.01 4.63 3.25
C GLU A 156 -21.48 5.60 4.33
N ILE A 157 -22.71 5.40 4.80
CA ILE A 157 -23.34 6.19 5.85
C ILE A 157 -23.77 5.25 6.97
N LEU A 158 -23.71 5.73 8.21
CA LEU A 158 -24.15 4.97 9.37
C LEU A 158 -25.63 4.61 9.23
N ASN A 159 -25.95 3.33 9.46
CA ASN A 159 -27.31 2.85 9.51
C ASN A 159 -27.97 3.27 10.84
N VAL A 160 -28.69 4.38 10.82
CA VAL A 160 -29.44 4.86 11.99
C VAL A 160 -30.54 3.90 12.43
N GLU A 161 -30.95 2.97 11.56
CA GLU A 161 -31.96 1.96 11.85
C GLU A 161 -31.39 0.68 12.47
N ASP A 162 -30.06 0.58 12.66
CA ASP A 162 -29.40 -0.55 13.31
C ASP A 162 -29.97 -0.80 14.71
N GLU A 163 -30.32 -2.07 14.99
CA GLU A 163 -31.01 -2.46 16.22
C GLU A 163 -30.17 -2.17 17.47
N ARG A 164 -28.86 -2.44 17.44
CA ARG A 164 -27.98 -2.20 18.60
C ARG A 164 -27.87 -0.69 18.86
N LEU A 165 -27.65 0.11 17.81
CA LEU A 165 -27.53 1.56 17.93
C LEU A 165 -28.84 2.23 18.41
N LYS A 166 -30.00 1.72 17.99
CA LYS A 166 -31.30 2.16 18.49
C LYS A 166 -31.45 1.89 19.98
N VAL A 167 -31.21 0.65 20.41
CA VAL A 167 -31.28 0.26 21.82
C VAL A 167 -30.33 1.10 22.67
N LEU A 168 -29.10 1.36 22.19
CA LEU A 168 -28.15 2.25 22.87
C LEU A 168 -28.74 3.63 23.15
N LYS A 169 -29.33 4.23 22.13
CA LYS A 169 -29.87 5.58 22.19
C LYS A 169 -31.10 5.65 23.09
N GLU A 170 -31.96 4.65 23.03
CA GLU A 170 -33.17 4.54 23.86
C GLU A 170 -32.82 4.29 25.34
N GLU A 171 -31.88 3.39 25.63
CA GLU A 171 -31.56 2.98 26.99
C GLU A 171 -30.56 3.90 27.70
N HIS A 172 -29.62 4.51 26.96
CA HIS A 172 -28.49 5.26 27.54
C HIS A 172 -28.34 6.69 27.01
N GLY A 173 -29.26 7.13 26.14
CA GLY A 173 -29.37 8.52 25.72
C GLY A 173 -28.36 8.97 24.65
N GLU A 174 -28.52 10.23 24.25
CA GLU A 174 -27.81 10.83 23.10
C GLU A 174 -26.29 10.93 23.29
N GLU A 175 -25.82 11.25 24.50
CA GLU A 175 -24.38 11.45 24.73
C GLU A 175 -23.59 10.15 24.57
N VAL A 176 -24.11 9.03 25.09
CA VAL A 176 -23.50 7.71 24.94
C VAL A 176 -23.55 7.25 23.49
N TYR A 177 -24.71 7.41 22.83
CA TYR A 177 -24.87 7.15 21.40
C TYR A 177 -23.84 7.91 20.55
N ASN A 178 -23.64 9.19 20.82
CA ASN A 178 -22.72 10.04 20.06
C ASN A 178 -21.25 9.60 20.18
N VAL A 179 -20.79 9.21 21.38
CA VAL A 179 -19.39 8.77 21.52
C VAL A 179 -19.14 7.39 20.94
N VAL A 180 -20.13 6.49 20.99
CA VAL A 180 -20.03 5.17 20.34
C VAL A 180 -20.01 5.32 18.81
N THR A 181 -20.93 6.10 18.25
CA THR A 181 -20.99 6.31 16.80
C THR A 181 -19.77 7.07 16.28
N LYS A 182 -19.28 8.07 17.03
CA LYS A 182 -17.99 8.74 16.74
C LYS A 182 -16.84 7.73 16.71
N ALA A 183 -16.72 6.86 17.72
CA ALA A 183 -15.68 5.84 17.75
C ALA A 183 -15.78 4.87 16.56
N LEU A 184 -17.00 4.46 16.21
CA LEU A 184 -17.27 3.60 15.06
C LEU A 184 -16.85 4.26 13.73
N PHE A 185 -17.19 5.53 13.51
CA PHE A 185 -16.76 6.30 12.33
C PHE A 185 -15.24 6.43 12.27
N GLU A 186 -14.60 6.76 13.39
CA GLU A 186 -13.15 6.90 13.43
C GLU A 186 -12.44 5.56 13.14
N ARG A 187 -12.95 4.42 13.63
CA ARG A 187 -12.40 3.10 13.25
C ARG A 187 -12.57 2.82 11.77
N HIS A 188 -13.72 3.15 11.21
CA HIS A 188 -13.98 2.97 9.79
C HIS A 188 -13.03 3.82 8.92
N GLU A 189 -12.76 5.06 9.31
CA GLU A 189 -11.88 5.96 8.56
C GLU A 189 -10.38 5.62 8.74
N TYR A 190 -9.95 5.28 9.96
CA TYR A 190 -8.54 5.18 10.29
C TYR A 190 -8.01 3.73 10.31
N ASN A 191 -8.87 2.75 10.53
CA ASN A 191 -8.51 1.33 10.57
C ASN A 191 -9.65 0.43 10.06
N PRO A 192 -10.13 0.62 8.82
CA PRO A 192 -11.30 -0.09 8.28
C PRO A 192 -11.13 -1.62 8.33
N SER A 193 -9.91 -2.13 8.08
CA SER A 193 -9.64 -3.56 8.08
C SER A 193 -9.44 -4.16 9.47
N GLY A 194 -8.94 -3.35 10.43
CA GLY A 194 -8.59 -3.84 11.77
C GLY A 194 -9.71 -3.70 12.78
N GLY A 195 -10.58 -2.69 12.66
CA GLY A 195 -11.73 -2.52 13.57
C GLY A 195 -11.38 -2.16 15.01
N TYR A 196 -10.11 -1.84 15.31
CA TYR A 196 -9.65 -1.40 16.63
C TYR A 196 -9.14 0.03 16.60
N ALA A 197 -9.14 0.69 17.77
CA ALA A 197 -8.64 2.05 17.90
C ALA A 197 -7.15 2.14 17.62
N VAL A 198 -6.73 3.14 16.84
CA VAL A 198 -5.32 3.33 16.45
C VAL A 198 -4.77 4.67 16.92
N PRO A 199 -3.51 4.74 17.36
CA PRO A 199 -2.89 6.00 17.72
C PRO A 199 -2.54 6.83 16.49
N GLU A 200 -2.76 8.13 16.58
CA GLU A 200 -2.42 9.08 15.53
C GLU A 200 -1.74 10.32 16.09
N LEU A 201 -0.76 10.84 15.34
CA LEU A 201 -0.16 12.15 15.62
C LEU A 201 -1.24 13.23 15.40
N TRP A 202 -1.51 14.02 16.44
CA TRP A 202 -2.63 14.95 16.46
C TRP A 202 -2.19 16.35 16.87
N ASN A 203 -2.69 17.36 16.16
CA ASN A 203 -2.60 18.76 16.55
C ASN A 203 -3.92 19.13 17.24
N PHE A 204 -3.89 19.22 18.57
CA PHE A 204 -5.08 19.50 19.39
C PHE A 204 -5.57 20.94 19.26
N ARG A 205 -4.70 21.88 18.87
CA ARG A 205 -5.10 23.27 18.60
C ARG A 205 -5.90 23.39 17.31
N GLU A 206 -5.49 22.67 16.27
CA GLU A 206 -6.15 22.72 14.95
C GLU A 206 -7.16 21.58 14.74
N ASN A 207 -7.28 20.67 15.70
CA ASN A 207 -8.16 19.51 15.66
C ASN A 207 -8.02 18.68 14.37
N ARG A 208 -6.77 18.37 13.98
CA ARG A 208 -6.44 17.56 12.79
C ARG A 208 -5.21 16.68 13.02
N LYS A 209 -4.97 15.75 12.09
CA LYS A 209 -3.71 15.02 12.00
C LYS A 209 -2.54 16.01 11.97
N ALA A 210 -1.55 15.79 12.84
CA ALA A 210 -0.29 16.51 12.82
C ALA A 210 0.63 15.93 11.74
N THR A 211 1.38 16.81 11.09
CA THR A 211 2.46 16.42 10.18
C THR A 211 3.71 16.03 10.97
N ILE A 212 4.56 15.19 10.39
CA ILE A 212 5.85 14.81 10.99
C ILE A 212 6.70 16.06 11.26
N LYS A 213 6.67 17.06 10.37
CA LYS A 213 7.37 18.33 10.56
C LYS A 213 6.89 19.08 11.81
N GLU A 214 5.57 19.19 12.01
CA GLU A 214 5.00 19.82 13.21
C GLU A 214 5.45 19.10 14.48
N VAL A 215 5.43 17.77 14.45
CA VAL A 215 5.81 16.93 15.60
C VAL A 215 7.30 17.07 15.91
N ILE A 216 8.18 17.02 14.90
CA ILE A 216 9.62 17.24 15.09
C ILE A 216 9.88 18.63 15.68
N LEU A 217 9.27 19.68 15.15
CA LEU A 217 9.42 21.04 15.68
C LEU A 217 8.92 21.14 17.13
N HIS A 218 7.86 20.42 17.46
CA HIS A 218 7.34 20.34 18.82
C HIS A 218 8.32 19.64 19.76
N VAL A 219 8.79 18.45 19.40
CA VAL A 219 9.73 17.65 20.19
C VAL A 219 11.06 18.37 20.36
N VAL A 220 11.59 19.04 19.33
CA VAL A 220 12.84 19.82 19.46
C VAL A 220 12.67 21.03 20.37
N LYS A 221 11.49 21.66 20.36
CA LYS A 221 11.24 22.87 21.17
C LYS A 221 10.91 22.57 22.63
N TYR A 222 10.22 21.46 22.89
CA TYR A 222 9.65 21.14 24.21
C TYR A 222 10.15 19.82 24.79
N GLY A 223 10.88 19.02 24.04
CA GLY A 223 11.54 17.82 24.56
C GLY A 223 12.62 18.21 25.55
N THR A 224 12.47 17.77 26.79
CA THR A 224 13.53 17.85 27.80
C THR A 224 14.64 16.86 27.47
N GLU A 225 15.88 17.17 27.87
CA GLU A 225 17.01 16.25 27.74
C GLU A 225 16.69 14.88 28.39
N PRO A 226 17.17 13.77 27.82
CA PRO A 226 17.00 12.45 28.42
C PRO A 226 17.72 12.40 29.77
N ASP A 227 17.01 11.92 30.78
CA ASP A 227 17.57 11.60 32.09
C ASP A 227 18.70 10.56 31.94
N PRO A 228 19.95 10.90 32.29
CA PRO A 228 21.11 10.02 32.07
C PRO A 228 21.01 8.67 32.80
N GLU A 229 20.11 8.53 33.78
CA GLU A 229 19.92 7.28 34.54
C GLU A 229 19.12 6.20 33.80
N LYS A 230 18.38 6.52 32.72
CA LYS A 230 17.59 5.53 31.96
C LYS A 230 18.33 4.90 30.77
N THR A 231 19.51 5.42 30.41
CA THR A 231 20.31 4.92 29.27
C THR A 231 21.22 3.72 29.58
N SER A 232 21.23 3.21 30.81
CA SER A 232 22.16 2.15 31.24
C SER A 232 21.44 0.88 31.71
N ALA A 233 20.66 0.23 30.84
CA ALA A 233 20.34 -1.18 31.02
C ALA A 233 19.87 -1.83 29.71
N THR A 234 20.80 -2.41 28.95
CA THR A 234 20.75 -3.81 28.46
C THR A 234 22.10 -4.14 27.82
N THR A 235 23.11 -4.43 28.66
CA THR A 235 24.19 -5.34 28.26
C THR A 235 23.91 -6.67 28.94
N THR A 236 23.48 -7.64 28.14
CA THR A 236 23.32 -9.03 28.54
C THR A 236 24.69 -9.60 28.90
N THR A 237 25.04 -9.58 30.18
CA THR A 237 26.18 -10.32 30.72
C THR A 237 25.79 -11.79 30.86
N THR A 238 26.20 -12.60 29.89
CA THR A 238 26.23 -14.06 30.04
C THR A 238 27.32 -14.44 31.05
N ASN A 239 26.90 -14.86 32.24
CA ASN A 239 27.76 -15.49 33.24
C ASN A 239 28.30 -16.84 32.72
N GLY A 240 29.60 -16.90 32.44
CA GLY A 240 30.37 -18.13 32.26
C GLY A 240 31.52 -18.16 33.27
N LYS A 241 31.46 -19.14 34.18
CA LYS A 241 32.46 -19.42 35.23
C LYS A 241 33.88 -19.56 34.65
N GLY A 242 34.86 -19.03 35.37
CA GLY A 242 36.27 -19.04 35.00
C GLY A 242 36.98 -20.38 35.13
N VAL A 243 38.08 -20.51 34.38
CA VAL A 243 39.28 -21.32 34.65
C VAL A 243 40.48 -20.60 34.01
N ASP A 244 41.63 -20.69 34.69
CA ASP A 244 42.90 -19.95 34.58
C ASP A 244 43.59 -19.79 33.21
N PRO A 245 44.53 -18.83 33.07
CA PRO A 245 45.32 -18.61 31.87
C PRO A 245 46.71 -19.25 31.97
N GLU A 246 47.06 -20.17 31.06
CA GLU A 246 48.46 -20.31 30.62
C GLU A 246 48.60 -21.06 29.28
N LYS A 247 49.37 -20.44 28.38
CA LYS A 247 50.12 -20.97 27.22
C LYS A 247 49.56 -22.18 26.44
N THR A 248 49.35 -22.00 25.14
CA THR A 248 50.12 -22.72 24.10
C THR A 248 49.85 -22.20 22.69
N THR A 249 50.91 -22.20 21.91
CA THR A 249 51.05 -21.72 20.53
C THR A 249 50.53 -22.75 19.50
N THR A 250 50.19 -22.24 18.31
CA THR A 250 50.22 -22.92 16.98
C THR A 250 49.02 -23.80 16.62
N THR A 251 48.27 -23.42 15.56
CA THR A 251 48.46 -23.89 14.17
C THR A 251 47.19 -23.61 13.36
N ALA A 252 47.37 -23.00 12.19
CA ALA A 252 46.32 -22.80 11.19
C ALA A 252 45.79 -24.14 10.64
N THR A 253 44.49 -24.23 10.39
CA THR A 253 43.96 -25.16 9.38
C THR A 253 42.78 -24.50 8.67
N VAL A 254 43.02 -24.16 7.41
CA VAL A 254 42.02 -23.77 6.42
C VAL A 254 41.32 -25.05 5.97
N GLN A 255 40.01 -25.14 6.12
CA GLN A 255 39.20 -26.13 5.40
C GLN A 255 38.21 -25.42 4.48
N LYS A 256 38.51 -25.51 3.18
CA LYS A 256 37.56 -25.31 2.10
C LYS A 256 36.52 -26.42 2.15
N THR A 257 35.24 -26.08 2.04
CA THR A 257 34.20 -27.03 1.65
C THR A 257 33.49 -26.49 0.40
N THR A 258 33.72 -27.21 -0.69
CA THR A 258 33.04 -27.10 -1.98
C THR A 258 31.76 -27.95 -1.99
N THR A 259 30.68 -27.31 -2.45
CA THR A 259 29.62 -27.80 -3.37
C THR A 259 28.93 -29.14 -3.12
N SER A 260 27.58 -29.14 -3.11
CA SER A 260 26.81 -29.85 -4.15
C SER A 260 25.32 -29.46 -4.16
N THR A 261 24.87 -29.06 -5.34
CA THR A 261 23.47 -28.79 -5.71
C THR A 261 22.83 -30.09 -6.19
N VAL A 262 21.68 -30.48 -5.66
CA VAL A 262 20.90 -31.63 -6.18
C VAL A 262 19.62 -31.09 -6.84
N GLN A 263 19.55 -31.25 -8.17
CA GLN A 263 18.35 -31.09 -8.98
C GLN A 263 17.34 -32.21 -8.66
N LYS A 264 16.08 -31.83 -8.42
CA LYS A 264 14.93 -32.75 -8.42
C LYS A 264 14.25 -32.70 -9.79
N GLU A 265 14.34 -33.79 -10.54
CA GLU A 265 13.48 -34.05 -11.70
C GLU A 265 12.07 -34.44 -11.22
N GLY A 266 11.06 -33.65 -11.58
CA GLY A 266 9.65 -33.97 -11.42
C GLY A 266 9.05 -34.46 -12.73
N LYS A 267 8.74 -35.75 -12.82
CA LYS A 267 7.96 -36.36 -13.91
C LYS A 267 6.49 -35.89 -13.83
N GLY A 268 6.06 -35.05 -14.78
CA GLY A 268 4.66 -34.71 -15.00
C GLY A 268 4.11 -35.38 -16.26
N GLY A 269 3.28 -36.42 -16.09
CA GLY A 269 2.59 -37.11 -17.19
C GLY A 269 1.39 -36.31 -17.70
N GLY A 270 1.47 -35.80 -18.93
CA GLY A 270 0.36 -35.16 -19.63
C GLY A 270 -0.58 -36.17 -20.28
N LYS A 271 -1.86 -36.18 -19.88
CA LYS A 271 -2.96 -36.79 -20.65
C LYS A 271 -3.59 -35.73 -21.55
N ALA A 272 -3.40 -35.86 -22.87
CA ALA A 272 -4.04 -35.04 -23.88
C ALA A 272 -5.53 -35.44 -24.06
N ARG A 273 -6.43 -34.48 -23.86
CA ARG A 273 -7.85 -34.56 -24.28
C ARG A 273 -7.94 -34.20 -25.77
N LYS A 274 -8.36 -35.15 -26.61
CA LYS A 274 -8.85 -34.87 -27.97
C LYS A 274 -10.22 -34.17 -27.87
N ARG A 275 -10.31 -32.92 -28.34
CA ARG A 275 -11.58 -32.30 -28.74
C ARG A 275 -11.82 -32.64 -30.22
N GLN A 276 -12.94 -33.30 -30.51
CA GLN A 276 -13.50 -33.32 -31.85
C GLN A 276 -14.29 -32.02 -32.06
N LEU A 277 -14.03 -31.31 -33.16
CA LEU A 277 -14.97 -30.35 -33.71
C LEU A 277 -15.77 -31.04 -34.82
N LYS A 278 -17.09 -30.88 -34.75
CA LYS A 278 -17.98 -30.83 -35.92
C LYS A 278 -17.97 -29.41 -36.45
#